data_AF-A0A565BGU0-F1
#
_entry.id   AF-A0A565BGU0-F1
#
_cell.length_a   1.000
_cell.length_b   1.000
_cell.length_c   1.000
_cell.angle_alpha   90.00
_cell.angle_beta   90.00
_cell.angle_gamma   90.00
#
_symmetry.space_group_name_H-M   'P 1'
#
loop_
_entity.id
_entity.type
_entity.pdbx_description
1 polymer ?
#
loop_
_entity_poly.entity_id
_entity_poly.type
_entity_poly.pdbx_seq_one_letter_code
_entity_poly.pdbx_strand_id
1 'polypeptide(L)'
;MIDIAVLSWQMKEEELYQFLMNELVSQKDLMDDIRDQMFHYICWVYAASDLVSGMRRIRKWETKFIPLCTWYLSTFCDPSSLRTYHSKHSCYPSTVEIALKYIEAHGIPKELLAEFDCKDLEPPSVDEALMMLRSIKGVRRIETIEEALIYYGFKTNKNAFFKGYYYVVMLVVVKVGEEVMVVCISQIRI
;
A
#
# COMPACT_ATOMS: atom_id res chain seq x y z
N MET A 1 4.28 20.82 -4.04
CA MET A 1 4.50 19.52 -4.69
C MET A 1 4.61 18.49 -3.57
N ILE A 2 3.92 17.36 -3.62
CA ILE A 2 4.01 16.34 -2.56
C ILE A 2 4.16 14.99 -3.24
N ASP A 3 5.29 14.35 -3.00
CA ASP A 3 5.64 13.04 -3.54
C ASP A 3 5.40 11.97 -2.48
N ILE A 4 4.82 10.83 -2.86
CA ILE A 4 4.73 9.64 -2.01
C ILE A 4 5.99 8.81 -2.27
N ALA A 5 6.74 8.50 -1.22
CA ALA A 5 7.90 7.64 -1.32
C ALA A 5 7.69 6.34 -0.55
N VAL A 6 8.02 5.22 -1.21
CA VAL A 6 7.85 3.87 -0.70
C VAL A 6 9.23 3.26 -0.45
N LEU A 7 9.42 2.70 0.74
CA LEU A 7 10.58 1.92 1.14
C LEU A 7 10.18 0.45 1.24
N SER A 8 10.95 -0.45 0.65
CA SER A 8 10.77 -1.90 0.82
C SER A 8 11.99 -2.47 1.52
N TRP A 9 11.79 -3.29 2.56
CA TRP A 9 12.89 -3.95 3.26
C TRP A 9 12.57 -5.43 3.50
N GLN A 10 13.54 -6.29 3.24
CA GLN A 10 13.56 -7.67 3.75
C GLN A 10 14.15 -7.70 5.15
N MET A 11 13.36 -8.14 6.13
CA MET A 11 13.80 -8.32 7.52
C MET A 11 13.44 -9.72 8.00
N LYS A 12 14.10 -10.19 9.08
CA LYS A 12 13.75 -11.46 9.71
C LYS A 12 12.38 -11.36 10.37
N GLU A 13 11.62 -12.45 10.35
CA GLU A 13 10.24 -12.50 10.85
C GLU A 13 10.17 -12.07 12.33
N GLU A 14 11.11 -12.49 13.18
CA GLU A 14 11.12 -12.16 14.60
C GLU A 14 11.40 -10.67 14.85
N GLU A 15 12.27 -10.06 14.03
CA GLU A 15 12.60 -8.63 14.08
C GLU A 15 11.41 -7.79 13.62
N LEU A 16 10.68 -8.25 12.60
CA LEU A 16 9.42 -7.67 12.18
C LEU A 16 8.42 -7.69 13.34
N TYR A 17 8.18 -8.85 13.95
CA TYR A 17 7.21 -8.96 15.05
C TYR A 17 7.55 -8.05 16.23
N GLN A 18 8.83 -7.95 16.63
CA GLN A 18 9.22 -7.02 17.69
C GLN A 18 8.99 -5.57 17.31
N PHE A 19 9.31 -5.19 16.07
CA PHE A 19 9.07 -3.85 15.56
C PHE A 19 7.56 -3.53 15.52
N LEU A 20 6.76 -4.44 14.96
CA LEU A 20 5.30 -4.30 14.90
C LEU A 20 4.71 -4.16 16.32
N MET A 21 5.10 -5.02 17.26
CA MET A 21 4.52 -5.02 18.61
C MET A 21 4.90 -3.80 19.45
N ASN A 22 6.10 -3.25 19.28
CA ASN A 22 6.56 -2.10 20.07
C ASN A 22 6.09 -0.76 19.50
N GLU A 23 5.95 -0.65 18.18
CA GLU A 23 5.66 0.62 17.51
C GLU A 23 4.19 0.72 17.04
N LEU A 24 3.62 -0.34 16.44
CA LEU A 24 2.26 -0.30 15.88
C LEU A 24 1.14 -0.49 16.89
N VAL A 25 1.39 -1.05 18.07
CA VAL A 25 0.32 -1.18 19.10
C VAL A 25 -0.22 0.20 19.49
N SER A 26 0.59 1.25 19.36
CA SER A 26 0.16 2.65 19.51
C SER A 26 -0.57 3.25 18.29
N GLN A 27 -0.55 2.55 17.15
CA GLN A 27 -1.05 3.00 15.85
C GLN A 27 -2.25 2.19 15.33
N LYS A 28 -2.90 1.40 16.18
CA LYS A 28 -4.15 0.68 15.81
C LYS A 28 -5.19 1.59 15.14
N ASP A 29 -5.21 2.88 15.44
CA ASP A 29 -6.14 3.85 14.84
C ASP A 29 -5.80 4.27 13.40
N LEU A 30 -4.63 3.88 12.88
CA LEU A 30 -4.14 4.23 11.55
C LEU A 30 -4.36 3.13 10.50
N MET A 31 -4.64 1.91 10.93
CA MET A 31 -4.88 0.76 10.06
C MET A 31 -6.27 0.19 10.34
N ASP A 32 -6.86 -0.42 9.32
CA ASP A 32 -8.11 -1.18 9.46
C ASP A 32 -7.80 -2.67 9.62
N ASP A 33 -8.83 -3.49 9.69
CA ASP A 33 -8.70 -4.94 9.73
C ASP A 33 -7.83 -5.46 8.57
N ILE A 34 -7.00 -6.47 8.87
CA ILE A 34 -6.19 -7.15 7.86
C ILE A 34 -7.14 -7.82 6.86
N ARG A 35 -7.06 -7.40 5.61
CA ARG A 35 -7.91 -7.93 4.54
C ARG A 35 -7.34 -9.24 4.00
N ASP A 36 -8.22 -10.19 3.74
CA ASP A 36 -7.85 -11.49 3.15
C ASP A 36 -7.92 -11.42 1.63
N GLN A 37 -6.78 -11.65 0.97
CA GLN A 37 -6.70 -11.76 -0.49
C GLN A 37 -6.96 -13.20 -0.98
N MET A 38 -7.19 -14.15 -0.07
CA MET A 38 -7.43 -15.56 -0.33
C MET A 38 -6.32 -16.16 -1.22
N PHE A 39 -6.68 -16.96 -2.21
CA PHE A 39 -5.74 -17.63 -3.13
C PHE A 39 -5.49 -16.83 -4.42
N HIS A 40 -5.59 -15.50 -4.36
CA HIS A 40 -5.43 -14.63 -5.53
C HIS A 40 -4.05 -13.97 -5.60
N TYR A 41 -3.47 -13.90 -6.81
CA TYR A 41 -2.18 -13.24 -7.08
C TYR A 41 -2.28 -11.71 -7.17
N ILE A 42 -3.01 -11.07 -6.25
CA ILE A 42 -3.38 -9.65 -6.32
C ILE A 42 -2.88 -8.86 -5.10
N CYS A 43 -1.88 -9.39 -4.40
CA CYS A 43 -1.29 -8.75 -3.23
C CYS A 43 -0.85 -7.30 -3.48
N TRP A 44 -0.42 -7.00 -4.69
CA TRP A 44 0.02 -5.67 -5.12
C TRP A 44 -1.11 -4.63 -5.12
N VAL A 45 -2.36 -4.99 -5.42
CA VAL A 45 -3.50 -4.06 -5.33
C VAL A 45 -3.96 -3.85 -3.90
N TYR A 46 -3.92 -4.88 -3.06
CA TYR A 46 -4.20 -4.75 -1.63
C TYR A 46 -3.20 -3.79 -1.00
N ALA A 47 -1.91 -4.01 -1.27
CA ALA A 47 -0.87 -3.14 -0.79
C ALA A 47 -1.07 -1.70 -1.27
N ALA A 48 -1.21 -1.46 -2.57
CA ALA A 48 -1.38 -0.11 -3.10
C ALA A 48 -2.61 0.61 -2.54
N SER A 49 -3.75 -0.06 -2.47
CA SER A 49 -4.99 0.51 -1.91
C SER A 49 -4.84 0.84 -0.43
N ASP A 50 -4.28 -0.05 0.39
CA ASP A 50 -4.10 0.20 1.82
C ASP A 50 -3.08 1.30 2.11
N LEU A 51 -2.01 1.39 1.31
CA LEU A 51 -1.07 2.50 1.36
C LEU A 51 -1.81 3.82 1.13
N VAL A 52 -2.63 3.92 0.09
CA VAL A 52 -3.38 5.15 -0.21
C VAL A 52 -4.35 5.49 0.92
N SER A 53 -5.14 4.52 1.40
CA SER A 53 -6.08 4.71 2.51
C SER A 53 -5.40 5.22 3.78
N GLY A 54 -4.33 4.53 4.17
CA GLY A 54 -3.58 4.89 5.37
C GLY A 54 -2.92 6.25 5.23
N MET A 55 -2.39 6.60 4.05
CA MET A 55 -1.83 7.94 3.83
C MET A 55 -2.87 9.05 3.93
N ARG A 56 -4.07 8.82 3.40
CA ARG A 56 -5.20 9.77 3.56
C ARG A 56 -5.56 9.94 5.03
N ARG A 57 -5.50 8.86 5.80
CA ARG A 57 -5.75 8.87 7.25
C ARG A 57 -4.69 9.65 8.02
N ILE A 58 -3.40 9.39 7.78
CA ILE A 58 -2.27 10.12 8.39
C ILE A 58 -2.37 11.63 8.10
N ARG A 59 -2.75 11.99 6.87
CA ARG A 59 -2.95 13.38 6.44
C ARG A 59 -4.22 14.03 6.98
N LYS A 60 -5.04 13.29 7.73
CA LYS A 60 -6.35 13.75 8.26
C LYS A 60 -7.32 14.17 7.16
N TRP A 61 -7.19 13.62 5.96
CA TRP A 61 -8.18 13.80 4.90
C TRP A 61 -9.41 12.93 5.13
N GLU A 62 -9.25 11.85 5.89
CA GLU A 62 -10.33 10.96 6.31
C GLU A 62 -10.37 10.85 7.84
N THR A 63 -11.58 10.81 8.39
CA THR A 63 -11.82 10.67 9.84
C THR A 63 -11.71 9.24 10.35
N LYS A 64 -11.58 8.26 9.44
CA LYS A 64 -11.30 6.86 9.69
C LYS A 64 -10.55 6.26 8.51
N PHE A 65 -10.00 5.07 8.67
CA PHE A 65 -9.53 4.30 7.52
C PHE A 65 -10.73 3.95 6.62
N ILE A 66 -10.52 4.00 5.31
CA ILE A 66 -11.54 3.65 4.31
C ILE A 66 -10.89 2.65 3.36
N PRO A 67 -11.33 1.38 3.33
CA PRO A 67 -10.85 0.42 2.35
C PRO A 67 -11.14 0.90 0.93
N LEU A 68 -10.13 0.79 0.05
CA LEU A 68 -10.25 1.15 -1.36
C LEU A 68 -10.28 -0.11 -2.23
N CYS A 69 -11.00 -0.01 -3.35
CA CYS A 69 -11.47 -1.17 -4.08
C CYS A 69 -10.32 -1.91 -4.79
N THR A 70 -9.93 -3.06 -4.25
CA THR A 70 -8.87 -3.91 -4.84
C THR A 70 -9.34 -4.56 -6.12
N TRP A 71 -10.64 -4.89 -6.18
CA TRP A 71 -11.27 -5.41 -7.38
C TRP A 71 -11.11 -4.44 -8.56
N TYR A 72 -11.46 -3.17 -8.36
CA TYR A 72 -11.30 -2.13 -9.37
C TYR A 72 -9.86 -2.05 -9.90
N LEU A 73 -8.86 -2.02 -9.02
CA LEU A 73 -7.47 -1.99 -9.45
C LEU A 73 -7.07 -3.26 -10.22
N SER A 74 -7.48 -4.44 -9.75
CA SER A 74 -7.15 -5.70 -10.43
C SER A 74 -7.75 -5.78 -11.84
N THR A 75 -8.90 -5.13 -12.07
CA THR A 75 -9.56 -5.12 -13.37
C THR A 75 -8.95 -4.09 -14.33
N PHE A 76 -8.68 -2.88 -13.86
CA PHE A 76 -8.40 -1.75 -14.76
C PHE A 76 -6.94 -1.33 -14.83
N CYS A 77 -6.12 -1.72 -13.85
CA CYS A 77 -4.75 -1.22 -13.77
C CYS A 77 -3.85 -1.74 -14.89
N ASP A 78 -3.99 -3.02 -15.27
CA ASP A 78 -3.29 -3.59 -16.42
C ASP A 78 -4.17 -4.60 -17.18
N PRO A 79 -5.04 -4.11 -18.07
CA PRO A 79 -5.92 -4.96 -18.87
C PRO A 79 -5.19 -5.84 -19.89
N SER A 80 -3.89 -5.62 -20.10
CA SER A 80 -3.08 -6.47 -20.98
C SER A 80 -2.66 -7.76 -20.28
N SER A 81 -2.32 -7.68 -18.98
CA SER A 81 -2.02 -8.83 -18.14
C SER A 81 -3.23 -9.74 -17.93
N LEU A 82 -4.44 -9.16 -17.80
CA LEU A 82 -5.70 -9.93 -17.75
C LEU A 82 -5.92 -10.86 -18.94
N ARG A 83 -5.48 -10.44 -20.14
CA ARG A 83 -5.63 -11.26 -21.35
C ARG A 83 -4.64 -12.42 -21.43
N THR A 84 -3.56 -12.33 -20.67
CA THR A 84 -2.44 -13.27 -20.70
C THR A 84 -2.60 -14.36 -19.65
N TYR A 85 -3.11 -14.00 -18.47
CA TYR A 85 -3.43 -14.93 -17.40
C TYR A 85 -4.84 -15.52 -17.59
N HIS A 86 -4.90 -16.74 -18.13
CA HIS A 86 -6.01 -17.71 -18.21
C HIS A 86 -7.47 -17.20 -18.16
N SER A 87 -8.31 -17.72 -19.08
CA SER A 87 -9.72 -17.35 -19.32
C SER A 87 -10.74 -17.52 -18.16
N LYS A 88 -10.32 -17.84 -16.93
CA LYS A 88 -11.21 -18.10 -15.79
C LYS A 88 -10.97 -17.22 -14.56
N HIS A 89 -9.93 -16.39 -14.53
CA HIS A 89 -9.65 -15.49 -13.39
C HIS A 89 -8.99 -14.19 -13.85
N SER A 90 -9.28 -13.09 -13.17
CA SER A 90 -8.69 -11.77 -13.37
C SER A 90 -7.43 -11.54 -12.54
N CYS A 91 -6.93 -12.56 -11.85
CA CYS A 91 -5.77 -12.42 -10.98
C CYS A 91 -4.46 -12.57 -11.76
N TYR A 92 -3.57 -11.59 -11.63
CA TYR A 92 -2.24 -11.62 -12.22
C TYR A 92 -1.23 -10.92 -11.29
N PRO A 93 0.03 -11.39 -11.27
CA PRO A 93 1.08 -10.72 -10.53
C PRO A 93 1.43 -9.39 -11.21
N SER A 94 1.64 -8.35 -10.40
CA SER A 94 2.15 -7.05 -10.85
C SER A 94 2.87 -6.36 -9.69
N THR A 95 3.24 -5.09 -9.87
CA THR A 95 3.95 -4.31 -8.85
C THR A 95 3.04 -3.27 -8.21
N VAL A 96 3.32 -2.95 -6.95
CA VAL A 96 2.67 -1.85 -6.23
C VAL A 96 2.87 -0.52 -6.96
N GLU A 97 4.04 -0.32 -7.58
CA GLU A 97 4.35 0.89 -8.35
C GLU A 97 3.36 1.10 -9.51
N ILE A 98 3.03 0.04 -10.25
CA ILE A 98 2.06 0.11 -11.36
C ILE A 98 0.68 0.50 -10.83
N ALA A 99 0.21 -0.12 -9.74
CA ALA A 99 -1.03 0.27 -9.08
C ALA A 99 -1.02 1.74 -8.64
N LEU A 100 0.04 2.18 -7.96
CA LEU A 100 0.12 3.56 -7.47
C LEU A 100 0.09 4.57 -8.62
N LYS A 101 0.82 4.30 -9.71
CA LYS A 101 0.79 5.13 -10.92
C LYS A 101 -0.61 5.16 -11.56
N TYR A 102 -1.33 4.04 -11.54
CA TYR A 102 -2.71 4.02 -11.98
C TYR A 102 -3.62 4.88 -11.09
N ILE A 103 -3.49 4.76 -9.76
CA ILE A 103 -4.26 5.57 -8.80
C ILE A 103 -3.92 7.07 -8.94
N GLU A 104 -2.67 7.41 -9.23
CA GLU A 104 -2.26 8.78 -9.52
C GLU A 104 -3.04 9.37 -10.71
N ALA A 105 -3.16 8.61 -11.80
CA ALA A 105 -3.82 9.08 -13.02
C ALA A 105 -5.36 9.01 -12.97
N HIS A 106 -5.91 7.97 -12.33
CA HIS A 106 -7.33 7.61 -12.43
C HIS A 106 -8.07 7.62 -11.09
N GLY A 107 -7.37 7.82 -9.97
CA GLY A 107 -7.94 7.62 -8.65
C GLY A 107 -8.32 6.16 -8.39
N ILE A 108 -9.11 5.97 -7.34
CA ILE A 108 -9.57 4.65 -6.92
C ILE A 108 -10.88 4.78 -6.14
N PRO A 109 -11.87 3.93 -6.41
CA PRO A 109 -13.11 3.98 -5.68
C PRO A 109 -13.00 3.28 -4.31
N LYS A 110 -14.00 3.48 -3.46
CA LYS A 110 -14.13 2.77 -2.18
C LYS A 110 -14.48 1.30 -2.42
N GLU A 111 -14.00 0.46 -1.52
CA GLU A 111 -14.47 -0.92 -1.45
C GLU A 111 -15.93 -0.94 -1.00
N LEU A 112 -16.80 -1.60 -1.77
CA LEU A 112 -18.23 -1.72 -1.46
C LEU A 112 -18.59 -3.12 -0.95
N LEU A 113 -17.82 -4.14 -1.36
CA LEU A 113 -18.03 -5.53 -0.99
C LEU A 113 -16.77 -6.06 -0.31
N ALA A 114 -16.96 -6.85 0.75
CA ALA A 114 -15.84 -7.49 1.44
C ALA A 114 -15.26 -8.66 0.64
N GLU A 115 -16.09 -9.31 -0.18
CA GLU A 115 -15.70 -10.47 -0.98
C GLU A 115 -15.32 -10.05 -2.39
N PHE A 116 -14.11 -10.42 -2.81
CA PHE A 116 -13.59 -10.20 -4.15
C PHE A 116 -13.96 -11.38 -5.06
N ASP A 117 -14.63 -11.10 -6.19
CA ASP A 117 -14.86 -12.10 -7.24
C ASP A 117 -13.93 -11.88 -8.44
N CYS A 118 -12.91 -12.72 -8.55
CA CYS A 118 -11.96 -12.69 -9.66
C CYS A 118 -12.54 -13.07 -11.03
N LYS A 119 -13.79 -13.55 -11.11
CA LYS A 119 -14.42 -13.93 -12.38
C LYS A 119 -15.26 -12.81 -12.96
N ASP A 120 -15.68 -11.90 -12.12
CA ASP A 120 -16.48 -10.76 -12.51
C ASP A 120 -15.53 -9.59 -12.84
N LEU A 121 -15.68 -9.07 -14.06
CA LEU A 121 -14.86 -7.98 -14.59
C LEU A 121 -15.55 -6.62 -14.44
N GLU A 122 -16.74 -6.59 -13.82
CA GLU A 122 -17.50 -5.38 -13.56
C GLU A 122 -17.56 -5.11 -12.05
N PRO A 123 -16.48 -4.57 -11.46
CA PRO A 123 -16.46 -4.30 -10.03
C PRO A 123 -17.60 -3.34 -9.65
N PRO A 124 -18.24 -3.54 -8.49
CA PRO A 124 -19.46 -2.83 -8.09
C PRO A 124 -19.26 -1.32 -7.92
N SER A 125 -18.02 -0.86 -7.84
CA SER A 125 -17.62 0.50 -7.57
C SER A 125 -17.06 1.25 -8.79
N VAL A 126 -17.15 0.64 -9.99
CA VAL A 126 -16.59 1.19 -11.24
C VAL A 126 -17.10 2.61 -11.56
N ASP A 127 -18.36 2.90 -11.25
CA ASP A 127 -18.99 4.20 -11.55
C ASP A 127 -18.98 5.16 -10.35
N GLU A 128 -18.12 4.96 -9.34
CA GLU A 128 -18.08 5.87 -8.19
C GLU A 128 -17.61 7.27 -8.61
N ALA A 129 -18.56 8.23 -8.62
CA ALA A 129 -18.35 9.61 -9.07
C ALA A 129 -17.21 10.35 -8.36
N LEU A 130 -16.80 9.89 -7.17
CA LEU A 130 -15.81 10.54 -6.33
C LEU A 130 -14.43 9.88 -6.35
N MET A 131 -14.18 8.87 -7.22
CA MET A 131 -12.90 8.14 -7.26
C MET A 131 -11.69 9.07 -7.48
N MET A 132 -11.85 10.13 -8.26
CA MET A 132 -10.78 11.10 -8.54
C MET A 132 -10.36 11.90 -7.30
N LEU A 133 -11.23 12.03 -6.29
CA LEU A 133 -10.85 12.64 -5.00
C LEU A 133 -9.87 11.76 -4.19
N ARG A 134 -9.70 10.51 -4.61
CA ARG A 134 -8.80 9.51 -4.04
C ARG A 134 -7.56 9.25 -4.88
N SER A 135 -7.29 10.08 -5.89
CA SER A 135 -5.99 10.06 -6.55
C SER A 135 -4.88 10.54 -5.62
N ILE A 136 -3.67 10.09 -5.93
CA ILE A 136 -2.43 10.59 -5.33
C ILE A 136 -1.75 11.57 -6.28
N LYS A 137 -0.82 12.37 -5.77
CA LYS A 137 -0.19 13.45 -6.55
C LYS A 137 1.13 13.09 -7.22
N GLY A 138 1.72 11.97 -6.82
CA GLY A 138 3.06 11.60 -7.22
C GLY A 138 3.48 10.29 -6.59
N VAL A 139 4.15 9.46 -7.39
CA VAL A 139 4.78 8.21 -6.96
C VAL A 139 6.28 8.33 -7.12
N ARG A 140 7.02 8.10 -6.05
CA ARG A 140 8.47 8.06 -6.04
C ARG A 140 8.95 6.71 -5.51
N ARG A 141 9.80 6.07 -6.29
CA ARG A 141 10.60 4.95 -5.83
C ARG A 141 11.88 5.50 -5.19
N ILE A 142 12.20 4.98 -4.00
CA ILE A 142 13.47 5.23 -3.33
C ILE A 142 14.21 3.90 -3.31
N GLU A 143 15.37 3.85 -3.95
CA GLU A 143 16.08 2.59 -4.16
C GLU A 143 16.84 2.12 -2.92
N THR A 144 17.18 3.06 -2.03
CA THR A 144 17.99 2.77 -0.83
C THR A 144 17.46 3.44 0.42
N ILE A 145 17.72 2.83 1.58
CA ILE A 145 17.38 3.42 2.88
C ILE A 145 18.12 4.75 3.06
N GLU A 146 19.37 4.84 2.61
CA GLU A 146 20.16 6.06 2.69
C GLU A 146 19.53 7.21 1.90
N GLU A 147 19.04 6.95 0.68
CA GLU A 147 18.34 7.95 -0.11
C GLU A 147 17.06 8.39 0.61
N ALA A 148 16.31 7.46 1.20
CA ALA A 148 15.15 7.80 2.02
C ALA A 148 15.53 8.69 3.19
N LEU A 149 16.54 8.32 3.96
CA LEU A 149 16.98 9.07 5.11
C LEU A 149 17.36 10.51 4.70
N ILE A 150 18.10 10.67 3.60
CA ILE A 150 18.48 11.98 3.05
C ILE A 150 17.25 12.76 2.59
N TYR A 151 16.38 12.14 1.81
CA TYR A 151 15.19 12.78 1.26
C TYR A 151 14.27 13.31 2.36
N TYR A 152 14.18 12.55 3.45
CA TYR A 152 13.39 12.89 4.63
C TYR A 152 14.16 13.76 5.65
N GLY A 153 15.35 14.27 5.30
CA GLY A 153 16.08 15.22 6.15
C GLY A 153 16.70 14.62 7.40
N PHE A 154 16.86 13.29 7.47
CA PHE A 154 17.59 12.63 8.54
C PHE A 154 19.09 12.78 8.32
N LYS A 155 19.78 13.33 9.32
CA LYS A 155 21.25 13.35 9.33
C LYS A 155 21.73 11.93 9.60
N THR A 156 22.28 11.28 8.57
CA THR A 156 22.92 9.96 8.70
C THR A 156 24.21 10.10 9.51
N ASN A 157 24.11 9.91 10.82
CA ASN A 157 25.30 9.74 11.64
C ASN A 157 25.78 8.30 11.40
N LYS A 158 26.84 8.13 10.60
CA LYS A 158 27.35 6.82 10.15
C LYS A 158 27.68 5.82 11.28
N ASN A 159 27.68 6.26 12.54
CA ASN A 159 27.97 5.46 13.73
C ASN A 159 26.75 5.23 14.65
N ALA A 160 25.57 5.72 14.30
CA ALA A 160 24.36 5.50 15.10
C ALA A 160 23.60 4.29 14.54
N PHE A 161 23.99 3.09 14.99
CA PHE A 161 23.03 2.00 15.07
C PHE A 161 21.90 2.48 16.00
N PHE A 162 20.71 2.65 15.44
CA PHE A 162 19.58 3.29 16.11
C PHE A 162 19.18 2.50 17.37
N LYS A 163 19.55 3.03 18.54
CA LYS A 163 18.87 2.78 19.81
C LYS A 163 17.87 3.91 20.03
N GLY A 164 16.62 3.63 19.67
CA GLY A 164 15.41 4.32 20.11
C GLY A 164 15.19 5.73 19.56
N TYR A 165 14.37 5.86 18.51
CA TYR A 165 13.41 6.96 18.27
C TYR A 165 12.32 6.44 17.31
N TYR A 166 11.06 6.72 17.64
CA TYR A 166 9.84 6.20 17.02
C TYR A 166 9.57 6.89 15.67
N TYR A 167 9.27 6.10 14.64
CA TYR A 167 8.82 6.59 13.33
C TYR A 167 7.44 6.00 13.04
N VAL A 168 6.50 6.83 12.55
CA VAL A 168 5.26 6.33 11.94
C VAL A 168 5.63 5.78 10.56
N VAL A 169 6.09 4.54 10.60
CA VAL A 169 6.31 3.66 9.46
C VAL A 169 4.97 3.02 9.19
N MET A 170 4.25 3.47 8.16
CA MET A 170 3.09 2.73 7.71
C MET A 170 3.60 1.47 7.04
N LEU A 171 3.46 0.35 7.74
CA LEU A 171 3.88 -0.97 7.30
C LEU A 171 2.70 -1.62 6.62
N VAL A 172 2.74 -1.70 5.31
CA VAL A 172 1.94 -2.69 4.62
C VAL A 172 2.75 -3.96 4.60
N VAL A 173 2.38 -4.85 5.52
CA VAL A 173 2.90 -6.21 5.60
C VAL A 173 2.07 -7.05 4.64
N VAL A 174 2.68 -7.48 3.55
CA VAL A 174 2.06 -8.35 2.55
C VAL A 174 2.66 -9.73 2.70
N LYS A 175 1.87 -10.72 3.09
CA LYS A 175 2.29 -12.11 3.13
C LYS A 175 1.98 -12.79 1.80
N VAL A 176 3.00 -13.31 1.12
CA VAL A 176 2.85 -14.08 -0.13
C VAL A 176 3.52 -15.44 0.10
N GLY A 177 2.73 -16.48 0.42
CA GLY A 177 3.27 -17.78 0.79
C GLY A 177 4.00 -17.74 2.13
N GLU A 178 5.27 -18.18 2.16
CA GLU A 178 6.16 -18.12 3.34
C GLU A 178 6.92 -16.78 3.45
N GLU A 179 6.86 -15.92 2.43
CA GLU A 179 7.58 -14.66 2.42
C GLU A 179 6.72 -13.50 2.93
N VAL A 180 7.34 -12.62 3.73
CA VAL A 180 6.72 -11.41 4.26
C VAL A 180 7.40 -10.19 3.64
N MET A 181 6.65 -9.45 2.82
CA MET A 181 7.11 -8.20 2.22
C MET A 181 6.63 -7.02 3.05
N VAL A 182 7.56 -6.17 3.45
CA VAL A 182 7.29 -5.02 4.30
C VAL A 182 7.44 -3.76 3.47
N VAL A 183 6.31 -3.13 3.17
CA VAL A 183 6.26 -1.87 2.44
C VAL A 183 6.08 -0.74 3.44
N CYS A 184 7.14 0.03 3.64
CA CYS A 184 7.23 1.16 4.54
C CYS A 184 6.90 2.46 3.79
N ILE A 185 5.92 3.22 4.28
CA ILE A 185 5.79 4.64 3.93
C ILE A 185 6.10 5.47 5.17
N SER A 186 7.11 6.34 5.07
CA SER A 186 7.38 7.36 6.06
C SER A 186 6.73 8.69 5.65
N GLN A 187 6.19 9.43 6.62
CA GLN A 187 5.79 10.81 6.41
C GLN A 187 6.21 11.68 7.59
N ILE A 188 6.90 12.78 7.29
CA ILE A 188 7.35 13.78 8.26
C ILE A 188 6.40 14.98 8.27
N ARG A 189 6.08 15.46 9.48
CA ARG A 189 5.46 16.76 9.74
C ARG A 189 6.52 17.86 9.58
N ILE A 190 6.22 18.90 8.81
CA ILE A 190 6.87 20.21 8.93
C ILE A 190 6.20 20.95 10.08
#